data_AF-A0A158PB41-F1
#
_entry.id   AF-A0A158PB41-F1
#
_cell.length_a   1.000
_cell.length_b   1.000
_cell.length_c   1.000
_cell.angle_alpha   90.00
_cell.angle_beta   90.00
_cell.angle_gamma   90.00
#
_symmetry.space_group_name_H-M   'P 1'
#
loop_
_entity.id
_entity.type
_entity.pdbx_description
1 polymer ?
#
loop_
_entity_poly.entity_id
_entity_poly.type
_entity_poly.pdbx_seq_one_letter_code
_entity_poly.pdbx_strand_id
1 'polypeptide(L)'
;YISVGSLTLSIFSWYKSSKPTIVVAHVAFKGAALAYYFLANWLSSSFIVQFLIILTLLSMDFWTVKNITGRLLVGLRWWNFVDENGNNHWKFESAKDQSRFCTADRRAFWFGLVRILIVIWPCWFFNITWEWMIVALLGLSMNSANLYGYLRCRWADTNQFTSYISKWAFLSVSFFLPLSSFVLFSL
;
A
#
# COMPACT_ATOMS: atom_id res chain seq x y z
N TYR A 1 9.46 -24.04 12.56
CA TYR A 1 10.75 -23.57 12.03
C TYR A 1 10.52 -22.73 10.79
N ILE A 2 10.43 -21.41 10.97
CA ILE A 2 10.39 -20.47 9.84
C ILE A 2 11.76 -20.58 9.17
N SER A 3 11.80 -21.19 7.98
CA SER A 3 13.04 -21.46 7.28
C SER A 3 13.80 -20.15 7.06
N VAL A 4 15.03 -20.11 7.57
CA VAL A 4 16.02 -19.03 7.37
C VAL A 4 16.21 -18.73 5.87
N GLY A 5 15.85 -19.66 4.98
CA GLY A 5 15.77 -19.48 3.52
C GLY A 5 14.73 -18.45 3.03
N SER A 6 13.61 -18.27 3.72
CA SER A 6 12.56 -17.30 3.33
C SER A 6 13.00 -15.85 3.62
N LEU A 7 13.67 -15.65 4.77
CA LEU A 7 14.23 -14.36 5.17
C LEU A 7 15.39 -13.95 4.25
N THR A 8 16.29 -14.87 3.92
CA THR A 8 17.45 -14.61 3.03
C THR A 8 17.02 -14.28 1.60
N LEU A 9 16.01 -14.96 1.04
CA LEU A 9 15.45 -14.61 -0.27
C LEU A 9 14.73 -13.26 -0.26
N SER A 10 14.06 -12.91 0.84
CA SER A 10 13.45 -11.59 0.99
C SER A 10 14.52 -10.49 1.01
N ILE A 11 15.62 -10.69 1.74
CA ILE A 11 16.76 -9.77 1.86
C ILE A 11 17.51 -9.63 0.53
N PHE A 12 17.75 -10.73 -0.19
CA PHE A 12 18.37 -10.73 -1.51
C PHE A 12 17.50 -10.02 -2.58
N SER A 13 16.16 -10.06 -2.42
CA SER A 13 15.24 -9.32 -3.28
C SER A 13 15.36 -7.80 -3.14
N TRP A 14 15.76 -7.26 -1.98
CA TRP A 14 15.96 -5.83 -1.79
C TRP A 14 17.22 -5.31 -2.50
N TYR A 15 18.24 -6.17 -2.65
CA TYR A 15 19.51 -5.82 -3.29
C TYR A 15 19.37 -5.51 -4.79
N LYS A 16 18.31 -6.01 -5.44
CA LYS A 16 17.98 -5.75 -6.85
C LYS A 16 17.04 -4.54 -7.02
N SER A 17 17.07 -3.56 -6.11
CA SER A 17 16.33 -2.32 -6.29
C SER A 17 16.98 -1.47 -7.38
N SER A 18 16.20 -0.99 -8.35
CA SER A 18 16.72 -0.10 -9.40
C SER A 18 16.88 1.33 -8.88
N LYS A 19 16.12 1.71 -7.83
CA LYS A 19 16.14 3.04 -7.23
C LYS A 19 16.19 2.94 -5.70
N PRO A 20 17.31 2.48 -5.11
CA PRO A 20 17.41 2.19 -3.68
C PRO A 20 17.20 3.43 -2.81
N THR A 21 17.64 4.60 -3.25
CA THR A 21 17.45 5.88 -2.53
C THR A 21 15.97 6.22 -2.33
N ILE A 22 15.13 5.97 -3.33
CA ILE A 22 13.69 6.27 -3.29
C ILE A 22 12.97 5.28 -2.38
N VAL A 23 13.37 4.00 -2.42
CA VAL A 23 12.81 2.97 -1.54
C VAL A 23 13.18 3.25 -0.09
N VAL A 24 14.43 3.61 0.19
CA VAL A 24 14.86 4.00 1.54
C VAL A 24 14.12 5.25 2.00
N ALA A 25 14.00 6.28 1.17
CA ALA A 25 13.23 7.48 1.50
C ALA A 25 11.75 7.14 1.79
N HIS A 26 11.14 6.28 0.98
CA HIS A 26 9.75 5.83 1.20
C HIS A 26 9.56 5.16 2.56
N VAL A 27 10.50 4.29 2.95
CA VAL A 27 10.46 3.62 4.26
C VAL A 27 10.81 4.60 5.38
N ALA A 28 11.74 5.54 5.16
CA ALA A 28 12.18 6.52 6.15
C ALA A 28 11.08 7.51 6.51
N PHE A 29 10.35 8.09 5.53
CA PHE A 29 9.23 8.99 5.81
C PHE A 29 8.12 8.31 6.61
N LYS A 30 7.86 7.04 6.29
CA LYS A 30 6.91 6.19 6.99
C LYS A 30 7.35 5.84 8.41
N GLY A 31 8.64 5.52 8.57
CA GLY A 31 9.26 5.27 9.86
C GLY A 31 9.40 6.52 10.73
N ALA A 32 9.56 7.70 10.15
CA ALA A 32 9.75 8.95 10.88
C ALA A 32 8.48 9.40 11.59
N ALA A 33 7.32 9.36 10.91
CA ALA A 33 6.03 9.65 11.54
C ALA A 33 5.73 8.67 12.69
N LEU A 34 6.06 7.40 12.48
CA LEU A 34 5.95 6.32 13.46
C LEU A 34 6.86 6.54 14.68
N ALA A 35 8.14 6.82 14.44
CA ALA A 35 9.12 7.04 15.49
C ALA A 35 8.79 8.29 16.31
N TYR A 36 8.36 9.37 15.64
CA TYR A 36 7.96 10.59 16.33
C TYR A 36 6.73 10.35 17.22
N TYR A 37 5.75 9.56 16.80
CA TYR A 37 4.61 9.19 17.64
C TYR A 37 5.03 8.55 18.97
N PHE A 38 5.99 7.61 18.94
CA PHE A 38 6.50 6.98 20.16
C PHE A 38 7.34 7.93 21.03
N LEU A 39 8.13 8.79 20.40
CA LEU A 39 8.98 9.76 21.09
C LEU A 39 8.22 11.00 21.56
N ALA A 40 7.01 11.24 21.05
CA ALA A 40 6.23 12.44 21.32
C ALA A 40 5.99 12.62 22.81
N ASN A 41 5.56 11.57 23.52
CA ASN A 41 5.34 11.57 24.97
C ASN A 41 6.58 11.95 25.79
N TRP A 42 7.78 11.78 25.24
CA TRP A 42 9.03 12.15 25.90
C TRP A 42 9.51 13.57 25.56
N LEU A 43 9.18 14.06 24.35
CA LEU A 43 9.70 15.33 23.83
C LEU A 43 8.93 16.58 24.28
N SER A 44 7.64 16.46 24.59
CA SER A 44 6.81 17.61 24.99
C SER A 44 5.63 17.16 25.84
N SER A 45 5.14 18.06 26.70
CA SER A 45 3.91 17.86 27.49
C SER A 45 2.67 18.43 26.80
N SER A 46 2.85 19.23 25.74
CA SER A 46 1.73 19.89 25.04
C SER A 46 1.21 19.06 23.88
N PHE A 47 0.02 18.49 24.06
CA PHE A 47 -0.68 17.70 23.03
C PHE A 47 -0.80 18.43 21.68
N ILE A 48 -1.14 19.73 21.70
CA ILE A 48 -1.33 20.52 20.48
C ILE A 48 -0.05 20.57 19.62
N VAL A 49 1.11 20.75 20.26
CA VAL A 49 2.39 20.84 19.55
C VAL A 49 2.75 19.49 18.91
N GLN A 50 2.59 18.40 19.66
CA GLN A 50 2.83 17.04 19.16
C GLN A 50 1.89 16.70 18.00
N PHE A 51 0.60 17.05 18.14
CA PHE A 51 -0.42 16.86 17.12
C PHE A 51 -0.03 17.55 15.80
N LEU A 52 0.35 18.83 15.85
CA LEU A 52 0.75 19.57 14.65
C LEU A 52 1.99 18.98 13.96
N ILE A 53 2.97 18.52 14.74
CA ILE A 53 4.18 17.91 14.20
C ILE A 53 3.86 16.57 13.51
N ILE A 54 3.06 15.71 14.16
CA ILE A 54 2.63 14.44 13.56
C ILE A 54 1.78 14.68 12.31
N LEU A 55 0.85 15.62 12.36
CA LEU A 55 0.03 16.01 11.21
C LEU A 55 0.89 16.44 10.01
N THR A 56 1.94 17.23 10.28
CA THR A 56 2.87 17.69 9.25
C THR A 56 3.68 16.52 8.67
N LEU A 57 4.20 15.63 9.52
CA LEU A 57 4.90 14.41 9.09
C LEU A 57 4.00 13.49 8.24
N LEU A 58 2.74 13.33 8.65
CA LEU A 58 1.76 12.50 7.96
C LEU A 58 1.37 13.11 6.61
N SER A 59 1.23 14.44 6.53
CA SER A 59 1.00 15.16 5.27
C SER A 59 2.18 15.02 4.31
N MET A 60 3.42 15.13 4.82
CA MET A 60 4.63 14.89 4.04
C MET A 60 4.71 13.45 3.52
N ASP A 61 4.38 12.44 4.34
CA ASP A 61 4.27 11.04 3.91
C ASP A 61 3.21 10.90 2.81
N PHE A 62 2.00 11.44 3.06
CA PHE A 62 0.90 11.39 2.10
C PHE A 62 1.30 11.97 0.74
N TRP A 63 1.91 13.15 0.73
CA TRP A 63 2.36 13.82 -0.50
C TRP A 63 3.47 13.05 -1.20
N THR A 64 4.45 12.55 -0.45
CA THR A 64 5.58 11.78 -1.00
C THR A 64 5.09 10.49 -1.63
N VAL A 65 4.16 9.80 -0.98
CA VAL A 65 3.53 8.59 -1.50
C VAL A 65 2.81 8.89 -2.80
N LYS A 66 1.93 9.91 -2.77
CA LYS A 66 1.07 10.31 -3.90
C LYS A 66 1.88 10.76 -5.13
N ASN A 67 2.89 11.60 -4.93
CA ASN A 67 3.54 12.34 -6.01
C ASN A 67 4.90 11.78 -6.44
N ILE A 68 5.67 11.19 -5.52
CA ILE A 68 7.02 10.71 -5.80
C ILE A 68 7.02 9.19 -5.94
N THR A 69 6.73 8.48 -4.85
CA THR A 69 6.99 7.03 -4.81
C THR A 69 6.00 6.25 -5.66
N GLY A 70 4.73 6.68 -5.74
CA GLY A 70 3.76 6.09 -6.66
C GLY A 70 4.17 6.18 -8.13
N ARG A 71 4.75 7.30 -8.54
CA ARG A 71 5.19 7.50 -9.94
C ARG A 71 6.49 6.76 -10.25
N LEU A 72 7.45 6.78 -9.32
CA LEU A 72 8.82 6.31 -9.58
C LEU A 72 9.03 4.82 -9.29
N LEU A 73 8.29 4.26 -8.33
CA LEU A 73 8.41 2.85 -7.93
C LEU A 73 7.41 1.94 -8.66
N VAL A 74 6.18 2.41 -8.87
CA VAL A 74 5.11 1.59 -9.48
C VAL A 74 4.52 2.17 -10.76
N GLY A 75 4.87 3.40 -11.13
CA GLY A 75 4.36 4.01 -12.36
C GLY A 75 2.86 4.25 -12.35
N LEU A 76 2.27 4.46 -11.17
CA LEU A 76 0.83 4.71 -11.01
C LEU A 76 0.59 6.17 -10.64
N ARG A 77 -0.49 6.74 -11.15
CA ARG A 77 -0.88 8.13 -10.88
C ARG A 77 -2.39 8.23 -10.72
N TRP A 78 -2.81 8.85 -9.62
CA TRP A 78 -4.21 9.21 -9.41
C TRP A 78 -4.31 10.70 -9.08
N TRP A 79 -5.31 11.36 -9.63
CA TRP A 79 -5.58 12.76 -9.37
C TRP A 79 -7.06 13.06 -9.55
N ASN A 80 -7.45 14.23 -9.06
CA ASN A 80 -8.80 14.69 -9.03
C ASN A 80 -8.85 16.13 -9.52
N PHE A 81 -9.83 16.45 -10.37
CA PHE A 81 -10.07 17.80 -10.85
C PHE A 81 -11.57 18.06 -10.94
N VAL A 82 -11.94 19.31 -10.74
CA VAL A 82 -13.32 19.77 -10.78
C VAL A 82 -13.48 20.58 -12.06
N ASP A 83 -14.46 20.20 -12.88
CA ASP A 83 -14.78 20.88 -14.13
C ASP A 83 -15.46 22.22 -13.85
N GLU A 84 -15.56 23.08 -14.87
CA GLU A 84 -16.27 24.38 -14.79
C GLU A 84 -17.74 24.22 -14.37
N ASN A 85 -18.34 23.05 -14.67
CA ASN A 85 -19.69 22.68 -14.26
C ASN A 85 -19.79 22.18 -12.80
N GLY A 86 -18.69 22.21 -12.03
CA GLY A 86 -18.63 21.70 -10.66
C GLY A 86 -18.59 20.18 -10.53
N ASN A 87 -18.50 19.44 -11.64
CA ASN A 87 -18.46 17.98 -11.65
C ASN A 87 -17.07 17.47 -11.26
N ASN A 88 -17.03 16.41 -10.43
CA ASN A 88 -15.79 15.88 -9.90
C ASN A 88 -15.24 14.71 -10.73
N HIS A 89 -14.12 14.92 -11.40
CA HIS A 89 -13.50 13.93 -12.29
C HIS A 89 -12.26 13.29 -11.66
N TRP A 90 -12.30 11.98 -11.48
CA TRP A 90 -11.20 11.18 -10.97
C TRP A 90 -10.47 10.49 -12.12
N LYS A 91 -9.18 10.79 -12.27
CA LYS A 91 -8.32 10.17 -13.28
C LYS A 91 -7.32 9.23 -12.62
N PHE A 92 -7.31 7.98 -13.10
CA PHE A 92 -6.45 6.90 -12.64
C PHE A 92 -5.65 6.39 -13.84
N GLU A 93 -4.33 6.46 -13.74
CA GLU A 93 -3.42 6.16 -14.85
C GLU A 93 -2.37 5.14 -14.39
N SER A 94 -2.06 4.19 -15.25
CA SER A 94 -0.95 3.25 -15.12
C SER A 94 0.05 3.47 -16.25
N ALA A 95 1.34 3.27 -15.95
CA ALA A 95 2.36 3.30 -16.99
C ALA A 95 2.12 2.20 -18.03
N LYS A 96 2.16 2.55 -19.32
CA LYS A 96 1.96 1.62 -20.45
C LYS A 96 2.94 0.46 -20.45
N ASP A 97 4.20 0.74 -20.09
CA ASP A 97 5.23 -0.28 -19.94
C ASP A 97 5.56 -0.50 -18.46
N GLN A 98 5.00 -1.58 -17.91
CA GLN A 98 5.23 -2.03 -16.54
C GLN A 98 6.57 -2.77 -16.37
N SER A 99 7.24 -3.16 -17.45
CA SER A 99 8.52 -3.90 -17.40
C SER A 99 9.70 -3.01 -17.00
N ARG A 100 9.59 -1.69 -17.23
CA ARG A 100 10.56 -0.68 -16.80
C ARG A 100 10.69 -0.57 -15.28
N PHE A 101 9.69 -1.02 -14.51
CA PHE A 101 9.71 -0.94 -13.06
C PHE A 101 10.20 -2.25 -12.45
N CYS A 102 11.22 -2.17 -11.59
CA CYS A 102 11.75 -3.35 -10.93
C CYS A 102 10.69 -4.01 -10.04
N THR A 103 10.61 -5.34 -10.08
CA THR A 103 9.69 -6.12 -9.26
C THR A 103 9.92 -5.93 -7.76
N ALA A 104 11.18 -5.71 -7.35
CA ALA A 104 11.56 -5.41 -5.97
C ALA A 104 11.00 -4.06 -5.50
N ASP A 105 11.17 -3.00 -6.30
CA ASP A 105 10.69 -1.64 -6.01
C ASP A 105 9.16 -1.61 -5.87
N ARG A 106 8.49 -2.31 -6.78
CA ARG A 106 7.03 -2.47 -6.73
C ARG A 106 6.59 -3.21 -5.47
N ARG A 107 7.23 -4.32 -5.13
CA ARG A 107 6.94 -5.06 -3.90
C ARG A 107 7.15 -4.19 -2.68
N ALA A 108 8.28 -3.48 -2.58
CA ALA A 108 8.61 -2.59 -1.48
C ALA A 108 7.53 -1.51 -1.27
N PHE A 109 7.07 -0.88 -2.35
CA PHE A 109 5.99 0.09 -2.31
C PHE A 109 4.68 -0.50 -1.75
N TRP A 110 4.22 -1.64 -2.29
CA TRP A 110 2.98 -2.26 -1.84
C TRP A 110 3.08 -2.80 -0.42
N PHE A 111 4.23 -3.39 -0.05
CA PHE A 111 4.48 -3.81 1.34
C PHE A 111 4.49 -2.63 2.29
N GLY A 112 5.15 -1.52 1.94
CA GLY A 112 5.15 -0.29 2.75
C GLY A 112 3.74 0.27 2.93
N LEU A 113 2.97 0.36 1.85
CA LEU A 113 1.61 0.92 1.87
C LEU A 113 0.63 0.04 2.68
N VAL A 114 0.63 -1.27 2.45
CA VAL A 114 -0.34 -2.20 3.04
C VAL A 114 0.03 -2.60 4.47
N ARG A 115 1.30 -2.88 4.74
CA ARG A 115 1.76 -3.31 6.07
C ARG A 115 1.52 -2.23 7.12
N ILE A 116 1.74 -0.97 6.77
CA ILE A 116 1.50 0.14 7.69
C ILE A 116 0.00 0.27 8.00
N LEU A 117 -0.86 0.17 6.98
CA LEU A 117 -2.31 0.24 7.17
C LEU A 117 -2.84 -0.87 8.08
N ILE A 118 -2.39 -2.11 7.88
CA ILE A 118 -2.97 -3.31 8.54
C ILE A 118 -2.33 -3.58 9.91
N VAL A 119 -1.04 -3.32 10.06
CA VAL A 119 -0.32 -3.72 11.28
C VAL A 119 -0.18 -2.55 12.24
N ILE A 120 0.21 -1.38 11.73
CA ILE A 120 0.65 -0.29 12.59
C ILE A 120 -0.54 0.50 13.14
N TRP A 121 -1.48 0.92 12.29
CA TRP A 121 -2.64 1.71 12.73
C TRP A 121 -3.62 0.96 13.66
N PRO A 122 -3.97 -0.32 13.43
CA PRO A 122 -4.90 -1.05 14.29
C PRO A 122 -4.30 -1.41 15.65
N CYS A 123 -2.99 -1.67 15.73
CA CYS A 123 -2.31 -1.92 17.01
C CYS A 123 -2.36 -0.70 17.95
N TRP A 124 -2.58 0.50 17.41
CA TRP A 124 -2.67 1.72 18.20
C TRP A 124 -4.06 2.09 18.68
N PHE A 125 -5.10 1.53 18.04
CA PHE A 125 -6.46 1.64 18.57
C PHE A 125 -6.59 1.04 19.98
N PHE A 126 -5.69 0.12 20.35
CA PHE A 126 -5.68 -0.55 21.65
C PHE A 126 -4.94 0.22 22.77
N ASN A 127 -4.22 1.31 22.48
CA ASN A 127 -3.56 2.15 23.51
C ASN A 127 -4.46 3.35 23.88
N ILE A 128 -5.63 3.01 24.42
CA ILE A 128 -6.87 3.78 24.62
C ILE A 128 -6.67 5.12 25.34
N THR A 129 -6.30 6.16 24.61
CA THR A 129 -6.44 7.57 25.04
C THR A 129 -7.11 8.36 23.92
N TRP A 130 -8.20 9.06 24.24
CA TRP A 130 -9.08 9.70 23.24
C TRP A 130 -8.37 10.73 22.35
N GLU A 131 -7.37 11.40 22.90
CA GLU A 131 -6.58 12.43 22.24
C GLU A 131 -5.79 11.86 21.04
N TRP A 132 -5.19 10.68 21.22
CA TRP A 132 -4.36 10.03 20.21
C TRP A 132 -5.19 9.31 19.13
N MET A 133 -6.47 9.04 19.40
CA MET A 133 -7.37 8.43 18.41
C MET A 133 -7.60 9.32 17.19
N ILE A 134 -7.63 10.64 17.35
CA ILE A 134 -7.80 11.58 16.23
C ILE A 134 -6.59 11.49 15.29
N VAL A 135 -5.38 11.40 15.84
CA VAL A 135 -4.13 11.21 15.08
C VAL A 135 -4.16 9.88 14.34
N ALA A 136 -4.60 8.81 15.02
CA ALA A 136 -4.75 7.49 14.42
C ALA A 136 -5.73 7.48 13.24
N LEU A 137 -6.88 8.16 13.39
CA LEU A 137 -7.90 8.25 12.35
C LEU A 137 -7.43 9.06 11.13
N LEU A 138 -6.74 10.18 11.36
CA LEU A 138 -6.14 10.98 10.28
C LEU A 138 -5.08 10.16 9.52
N GLY A 139 -4.23 9.45 10.26
CA GLY A 139 -3.27 8.48 9.76
C GLY A 139 -3.87 7.45 8.82
N LEU A 140 -4.92 6.79 9.31
CA LEU A 140 -5.62 5.75 8.60
C LEU A 140 -6.34 6.29 7.36
N SER A 141 -6.98 7.46 7.44
CA SER A 141 -7.69 8.06 6.30
C SER A 141 -6.73 8.46 5.17
N MET A 142 -5.60 9.09 5.48
CA MET A 142 -4.60 9.49 4.47
C MET A 142 -3.94 8.27 3.80
N ASN A 143 -3.58 7.25 4.57
CA ASN A 143 -3.04 6.00 4.01
C ASN A 143 -4.10 5.25 3.18
N SER A 144 -5.36 5.24 3.63
CA SER A 144 -6.49 4.63 2.90
C SER A 144 -6.76 5.33 1.58
N ALA A 145 -6.72 6.66 1.53
CA ALA A 145 -6.91 7.43 0.30
C ALA A 145 -5.84 7.08 -0.76
N ASN A 146 -4.58 6.99 -0.34
CA ASN A 146 -3.50 6.55 -1.23
C ASN A 146 -3.70 5.09 -1.69
N LEU A 147 -3.99 4.18 -0.77
CA LEU A 147 -4.23 2.78 -1.09
C LEU A 147 -5.39 2.61 -2.08
N TYR A 148 -6.52 3.26 -1.83
CA TYR A 148 -7.69 3.23 -2.71
C TYR A 148 -7.35 3.74 -4.11
N GLY A 149 -6.66 4.88 -4.21
CA GLY A 149 -6.26 5.45 -5.50
C GLY A 149 -5.37 4.50 -6.30
N TYR A 150 -4.36 3.89 -5.67
CA TYR A 150 -3.47 2.97 -6.35
C TYR A 150 -4.11 1.62 -6.69
N LEU A 151 -5.02 1.12 -5.86
CA LEU A 151 -5.80 -0.08 -6.18
C LEU A 151 -6.70 0.16 -7.39
N ARG A 152 -7.36 1.31 -7.48
CA ARG A 152 -8.14 1.69 -8.67
C ARG A 152 -7.26 1.83 -9.91
N CYS A 153 -6.07 2.43 -9.81
CA CYS A 153 -5.11 2.46 -10.92
C CYS A 153 -4.71 1.05 -11.40
N ARG A 154 -4.60 0.09 -10.47
CA ARG A 154 -4.22 -1.29 -10.79
C ARG A 154 -5.38 -2.12 -11.37
N TRP A 155 -6.60 -1.86 -10.94
CA TRP A 155 -7.79 -2.59 -11.39
C TRP A 155 -8.45 -1.99 -12.64
N ALA A 156 -8.05 -0.79 -13.08
CA ALA A 156 -8.52 -0.19 -14.32
C ALA A 156 -8.13 -0.99 -15.58
N ASP A 157 -7.10 -1.86 -15.51
CA ASP A 157 -6.80 -2.86 -16.55
C ASP A 157 -7.77 -4.05 -16.46
N THR A 158 -9.03 -3.84 -16.87
CA THR A 158 -10.15 -4.81 -16.79
C THR A 158 -9.81 -6.18 -17.39
N ASN A 159 -9.03 -6.22 -18.48
CA ASN A 159 -8.68 -7.45 -19.17
C ASN A 159 -7.81 -8.38 -18.30
N GLN A 160 -6.89 -7.83 -17.52
CA GLN A 160 -6.00 -8.61 -16.65
C GLN A 160 -6.74 -9.12 -15.40
N PHE A 161 -7.64 -8.30 -14.84
CA PHE A 161 -8.42 -8.65 -13.67
C PHE A 161 -9.41 -9.79 -13.94
N THR A 162 -10.14 -9.73 -15.06
CA THR A 162 -11.08 -10.78 -15.47
C THR A 162 -10.36 -12.12 -15.67
N SER A 163 -9.14 -12.11 -16.23
CA SER A 163 -8.32 -13.33 -16.39
C SER A 163 -7.83 -13.92 -15.06
N TYR A 164 -7.54 -13.08 -14.04
CA TYR A 164 -7.17 -13.59 -12.72
C TYR A 164 -8.38 -14.14 -11.97
N ILE A 165 -9.50 -13.42 -11.97
CA ILE A 165 -10.74 -13.88 -11.34
C ILE A 165 -11.21 -15.17 -11.99
N SER A 166 -11.18 -15.29 -13.32
CA SER A 166 -11.57 -16.52 -14.01
C SER A 166 -10.63 -17.69 -13.67
N LYS A 167 -9.32 -17.47 -13.54
CA LYS A 167 -8.35 -18.50 -13.14
C LYS A 167 -8.57 -18.97 -11.69
N TRP A 168 -8.87 -18.05 -10.78
CA TRP A 168 -9.21 -18.37 -9.39
C TRP A 168 -10.58 -19.04 -9.26
N ALA A 169 -11.57 -18.58 -10.01
CA ALA A 169 -12.90 -19.18 -10.09
C ALA A 169 -12.80 -20.61 -10.64
N PHE A 170 -12.05 -20.83 -11.72
CA PHE A 170 -11.81 -22.15 -12.28
C PHE A 170 -11.12 -23.08 -11.27
N LEU A 171 -10.07 -22.62 -10.59
CA LEU A 171 -9.40 -23.40 -9.53
C LEU A 171 -10.34 -23.73 -8.35
N SER A 172 -11.24 -22.82 -7.98
CA SER A 172 -12.25 -23.10 -6.94
C SER A 172 -13.30 -24.11 -7.41
N VAL A 173 -13.70 -24.08 -8.68
CA VAL A 173 -14.64 -25.04 -9.28
C VAL A 173 -14.01 -26.43 -9.40
N SER A 174 -12.74 -26.52 -9.82
CA SER A 174 -12.00 -27.78 -9.87
C SER A 174 -11.79 -28.43 -8.50
N PHE A 175 -11.81 -27.65 -7.42
CA PHE A 175 -11.71 -28.15 -6.05
C PHE A 175 -13.06 -28.66 -5.50
N PHE A 176 -14.18 -28.17 -6.04
CA PHE A 176 -15.54 -28.51 -5.60
C PHE A 176 -16.23 -29.61 -6.42
N LEU A 177 -15.68 -30.00 -7.58
CA LEU A 177 -16.15 -31.17 -8.31
C LEU A 177 -15.48 -32.44 -7.74
N PRO A 178 -16.23 -33.35 -7.09
CA PRO A 178 -15.66 -34.64 -6.72
C PRO A 178 -15.26 -35.40 -7.99
N LEU A 179 -14.14 -36.12 -7.92
CA LEU A 179 -13.52 -36.93 -8.97
C LEU A 179 -14.41 -38.03 -9.61
N SER A 180 -15.73 -38.04 -9.40
CA SER A 180 -16.62 -39.11 -9.86
C SER A 180 -16.99 -39.05 -11.35
N SER A 181 -16.65 -37.98 -12.09
CA SER A 181 -17.01 -37.83 -13.50
C SER A 181 -15.95 -38.31 -14.50
N PHE A 182 -14.75 -38.69 -14.04
CA PHE A 182 -13.62 -39.04 -14.93
C PHE A 182 -13.66 -40.46 -15.51
N VAL A 183 -14.63 -41.30 -15.13
CA VAL A 183 -14.74 -42.70 -15.62
C VAL A 183 -15.63 -42.82 -16.87
N LEU A 184 -16.40 -41.79 -17.23
CA LEU A 184 -17.38 -41.88 -18.34
C LEU A 184 -16.83 -41.53 -19.73
N PHE A 185 -15.53 -41.24 -19.87
CA PHE A 185 -14.92 -40.84 -21.15
C PHE A 185 -13.78 -41.76 -21.63
N SER A 186 -13.74 -43.00 -21.14
CA SER A 186 -12.89 -44.07 -21.69
C SER A 186 -13.77 -45.28 -22.05
N LEU A 187 -14.48 -45.15 -23.17
CA LEU A 187 -14.79 -46.30 -24.04
C LEU A 187 -13.69 -46.40 -25.09
#